data_AF-A0A0M8VUK3-F1
#
_entry.id   AF-A0A0M8VUK3-F1
#
_cell.length_a   1.000
_cell.length_b   1.000
_cell.length_c   1.000
_cell.angle_alpha   90.00
_cell.angle_beta   90.00
_cell.angle_gamma   90.00
#
_symmetry.space_group_name_H-M   'P 1'
#
loop_
_entity.id
_entity.type
_entity.pdbx_description
1 polymer ?
#
loop_
_entity_poly.entity_id
_entity_poly.type
_entity_poly.pdbx_seq_one_letter_code
_entity_poly.pdbx_strand_id
1 'polypeptide(L)'
;MVAASAPAQTAWLKKYDVLTDEIALDFDHGFSMAEHLVEEGLLSHDSLPDLQLIDSIFDEMSDESSDRWTIAALIDDAGWGQARELPQQVLAREGADGMPPPDICVIR
;
A
#
# COMPACT_ATOMS: atom_id res chain seq x y z
N MET A 1 0.55 1.70 4.74
CA MET A 1 -0.68 0.88 4.94
C MET A 1 -0.61 -0.50 4.26
N VAL A 2 -0.15 -0.60 3.02
CA VAL A 2 -0.25 -1.79 2.16
C VAL A 2 0.20 -3.11 2.80
N ALA A 3 1.29 -3.15 3.59
CA ALA A 3 1.80 -4.37 4.21
C ALA A 3 0.90 -5.01 5.29
N ALA A 4 -0.10 -4.26 5.79
CA ALA A 4 -0.99 -4.74 6.83
C ALA A 4 -1.85 -5.92 6.35
N SER A 5 -2.23 -6.82 7.26
CA SER A 5 -3.14 -7.91 6.93
C SER A 5 -4.53 -7.39 6.53
N ALA A 6 -5.29 -8.17 5.76
CA ALA A 6 -6.65 -7.78 5.36
C ALA A 6 -7.56 -7.41 6.56
N PRO A 7 -7.54 -8.13 7.71
CA PRO A 7 -8.27 -7.68 8.91
C PRO A 7 -7.81 -6.33 9.46
N ALA A 8 -6.51 -6.03 9.42
CA ALA A 8 -5.99 -4.76 9.88
C ALA A 8 -6.34 -3.61 8.91
N GLN A 9 -6.25 -3.86 7.60
CA GLN A 9 -6.67 -2.92 6.56
C GLN A 9 -8.17 -2.61 6.66
N THR A 10 -9.03 -3.63 6.75
CA THR A 10 -10.49 -3.43 6.92
C THR A 10 -10.85 -2.70 8.21
N ALA A 11 -10.15 -2.99 9.31
CA ALA A 11 -10.33 -2.25 10.57
C ALA A 11 -9.92 -0.78 10.44
N TRP A 12 -8.85 -0.50 9.71
CA TRP A 12 -8.40 0.86 9.43
C TRP A 12 -9.38 1.64 8.56
N LEU A 13 -9.82 1.05 7.43
CA LEU A 13 -10.82 1.64 6.54
C LEU A 13 -12.10 2.03 7.31
N LYS A 14 -12.58 1.12 8.17
CA LYS A 14 -13.73 1.37 9.04
C LYS A 14 -13.48 2.46 10.08
N LYS A 15 -12.27 2.54 10.65
CA LYS A 15 -11.92 3.54 11.67
C LYS A 15 -12.03 4.97 11.10
N TYR A 16 -11.57 5.19 9.87
CA TYR A 16 -11.54 6.53 9.26
C TYR A 16 -12.68 6.80 8.27
N ASP A 17 -13.56 5.81 8.04
CA ASP A 17 -14.71 5.94 7.15
C ASP A 17 -14.29 6.35 5.73
N VAL A 18 -13.31 5.59 5.19
CA VAL A 18 -12.72 5.73 3.85
C VAL A 18 -12.87 4.43 3.06
N LEU A 19 -12.73 4.53 1.73
CA LEU A 19 -12.88 3.43 0.79
C LEU A 19 -11.54 2.70 0.56
N THR A 20 -11.60 1.51 -0.05
CA THR A 20 -10.44 0.62 -0.26
C THR A 20 -9.33 1.26 -1.11
N ASP A 21 -9.72 2.09 -2.08
CA ASP A 21 -8.83 2.86 -2.94
C ASP A 21 -7.93 3.81 -2.15
N GLU A 22 -8.36 4.29 -0.97
CA GLU A 22 -7.52 5.10 -0.08
C GLU A 22 -6.19 4.42 0.27
N ILE A 23 -6.14 3.09 0.33
CA ILE A 23 -4.89 2.35 0.58
C ILE A 23 -3.91 2.49 -0.59
N ALA A 24 -4.43 2.46 -1.82
CA ALA A 24 -3.61 2.66 -3.02
C ALA A 24 -3.25 4.14 -3.20
N LEU A 25 -4.14 5.07 -2.86
CA LEU A 25 -3.85 6.51 -2.89
C LEU A 25 -2.78 6.92 -1.86
N ASP A 26 -2.85 6.38 -0.63
CA ASP A 26 -1.79 6.57 0.39
C ASP A 26 -0.45 6.05 -0.11
N PHE A 27 -0.46 4.90 -0.79
CA PHE A 27 0.74 4.32 -1.39
C PHE A 27 1.29 5.19 -2.54
N ASP A 28 0.46 5.56 -3.52
CA ASP A 28 0.82 6.37 -4.68
C ASP A 28 1.45 7.71 -4.24
N HIS A 29 0.85 8.37 -3.24
CA HIS A 29 1.41 9.58 -2.66
C HIS A 29 2.83 9.35 -2.15
N GLY A 30 3.06 8.31 -1.34
CA GLY A 30 4.38 7.98 -0.81
C GLY A 30 5.36 7.55 -1.91
N PHE A 31 4.88 6.78 -2.89
CA PHE A 31 5.68 6.29 -4.01
C PHE A 31 6.17 7.43 -4.91
N SER A 32 5.38 8.48 -5.10
CA SER A 32 5.79 9.69 -5.85
C SER A 32 7.04 10.37 -5.27
N MET A 33 7.37 10.11 -4.00
CA MET A 33 8.54 10.64 -3.31
C MET A 33 9.71 9.64 -3.28
N ALA A 34 9.53 8.39 -3.71
CA ALA A 34 10.49 7.31 -3.49
C ALA A 34 11.86 7.58 -4.13
N GLU A 35 11.90 8.11 -5.36
CA GLU A 35 13.16 8.46 -6.02
C GLU A 35 13.93 9.52 -5.22
N HIS A 36 13.22 10.55 -4.73
CA HIS A 36 13.83 11.59 -3.92
C HIS A 36 14.35 11.04 -2.58
N LEU A 37 13.61 10.14 -1.94
CA LEU A 37 14.06 9.49 -0.70
C LEU A 37 15.31 8.62 -0.91
N VAL A 38 15.47 8.02 -2.10
CA VAL A 38 16.72 7.32 -2.47
C VAL A 38 17.87 8.30 -2.65
N GLU A 39 17.65 9.44 -3.30
CA GLU A 39 18.67 10.49 -3.45
C GLU A 39 19.13 11.04 -2.09
N GLU A 40 18.21 11.18 -1.13
CA GLU A 40 18.49 11.61 0.23
C GLU A 40 19.11 10.51 1.12
N GLY A 41 19.17 9.27 0.64
CA GLY A 41 19.67 8.12 1.39
C GLY A 41 18.74 7.66 2.52
N LEU A 42 17.46 8.04 2.46
CA LEU A 42 16.40 7.65 3.40
C LEU A 42 15.67 6.38 2.98
N LEU A 43 15.84 5.95 1.73
CA LEU A 43 15.31 4.71 1.17
C LEU A 43 16.42 4.00 0.41
N SER A 44 16.56 2.68 0.54
CA SER A 44 17.48 1.92 -0.29
C SER A 44 17.06 1.94 -1.76
N HIS A 45 18.03 2.11 -2.66
CA HIS A 45 17.81 1.96 -4.10
C HIS A 45 17.23 0.57 -4.45
N ASP A 46 17.58 -0.47 -3.67
CA ASP A 46 17.09 -1.84 -3.86
C ASP A 46 15.60 -1.99 -3.53
N SER A 47 14.96 -0.99 -2.91
CA SER A 47 13.53 -0.96 -2.62
C SER A 47 12.67 -0.43 -3.74
N LEU A 48 13.23 0.31 -4.70
CA LEU A 48 12.48 0.86 -5.83
C LEU A 48 11.78 -0.19 -6.69
N PRO A 49 12.42 -1.33 -7.06
CA PRO A 49 11.76 -2.34 -7.89
C PRO A 49 10.51 -2.95 -7.24
N ASP A 50 10.56 -3.19 -5.92
CA ASP A 50 9.43 -3.75 -5.19
C ASP A 50 8.28 -2.72 -5.10
N LEU A 51 8.60 -1.44 -4.88
CA LEU A 51 7.61 -0.36 -4.88
C LEU A 51 6.97 -0.17 -6.26
N GLN A 52 7.75 -0.18 -7.33
CA GLN A 52 7.25 -0.12 -8.71
C GLN A 52 6.32 -1.29 -9.05
N LEU A 53 6.60 -2.48 -8.51
CA LEU A 53 5.74 -3.64 -8.73
C LEU A 53 4.40 -3.50 -7.99
N ILE A 54 4.38 -2.92 -6.79
CA ILE A 54 3.13 -2.61 -6.09
C ILE A 54 2.30 -1.61 -6.91
N ASP A 55 2.93 -0.55 -7.40
CA ASP A 55 2.28 0.46 -8.26
C ASP A 55 1.64 -0.18 -9.50
N SER A 56 2.40 -1.05 -10.19
CA SER A 56 1.92 -1.78 -11.37
C SER A 56 0.72 -2.68 -11.07
N ILE A 57 0.69 -3.32 -9.90
CA ILE A 57 -0.45 -4.17 -9.47
C ILE A 57 -1.71 -3.30 -9.28
N PHE A 58 -1.59 -2.13 -8.66
CA PHE A 58 -2.73 -1.23 -8.46
C PHE A 58 -3.21 -0.58 -9.77
N ASP A 59 -2.30 -0.29 -10.70
CA ASP A 59 -2.65 0.19 -12.05
C ASP A 59 -3.46 -0.87 -12.81
N GLU A 60 -2.98 -2.13 -12.83
CA GLU A 60 -3.70 -3.26 -13.46
C GLU A 60 -5.09 -3.48 -12.84
N MET A 61 -5.21 -3.39 -11.51
CA MET A 61 -6.49 -3.49 -10.82
C MET A 61 -7.48 -2.37 -11.20
N SER A 62 -6.98 -1.19 -11.52
CA SER A 62 -7.79 -0.04 -11.92
C SER A 62 -8.34 -0.19 -13.35
N ASP A 63 -7.57 -0.81 -14.23
CA ASP A 63 -7.92 -1.04 -15.64
C ASP A 63 -8.96 -2.16 -15.83
N GLU A 64 -8.94 -3.19 -14.99
CA GLU A 64 -9.75 -4.40 -15.21
C GLU A 64 -11.19 -4.29 -14.68
N SER A 65 -11.42 -3.76 -13.46
CA SER A 65 -12.76 -3.62 -12.88
C SER A 65 -12.78 -2.85 -11.55
N SER A 66 -13.83 -2.04 -11.36
CA SER A 66 -14.15 -1.42 -10.07
C SER A 66 -14.40 -2.43 -8.94
N ASP A 67 -14.75 -3.69 -9.26
CA ASP A 67 -15.08 -4.71 -8.26
C ASP A 67 -13.87 -5.13 -7.41
N ARG A 68 -12.65 -4.95 -7.94
CA ARG A 68 -11.38 -5.22 -7.24
C ARG A 68 -11.11 -4.23 -6.10
N TRP A 69 -11.89 -3.15 -6.01
CA TRP A 69 -11.79 -2.10 -4.99
C TRP A 69 -12.84 -2.22 -3.88
N THR A 70 -13.52 -3.36 -3.78
CA THR A 70 -14.45 -3.64 -2.69
C THR A 70 -13.75 -4.21 -1.45
N ILE A 71 -14.39 -4.11 -0.27
CA ILE A 71 -13.91 -4.77 0.96
C ILE A 71 -13.80 -6.28 0.78
N ALA A 72 -14.72 -6.89 0.01
CA ALA A 72 -14.66 -8.33 -0.28
C ALA A 72 -13.41 -8.68 -1.10
N ALA A 73 -13.13 -7.90 -2.16
CA ALA A 73 -11.92 -8.08 -2.96
C ALA A 73 -10.64 -7.85 -2.15
N LEU A 74 -10.60 -6.88 -1.24
CA LEU A 74 -9.43 -6.66 -0.38
C LEU A 74 -9.02 -7.91 0.43
N ILE A 75 -10.00 -8.75 0.77
CA ILE A 75 -9.79 -9.99 1.51
C ILE A 75 -9.32 -11.12 0.58
N ASP A 76 -10.03 -11.34 -0.54
CA ASP A 76 -9.92 -12.58 -1.34
C ASP A 76 -9.22 -12.42 -2.71
N ASP A 77 -9.05 -11.20 -3.22
CA ASP A 77 -8.43 -10.95 -4.52
C ASP A 77 -6.91 -11.21 -4.48
N ALA A 78 -6.40 -11.88 -5.52
CA ALA A 78 -4.99 -12.23 -5.60
C ALA A 78 -4.07 -11.01 -5.73
N GLY A 79 -4.51 -9.94 -6.37
CA GLY A 79 -3.75 -8.69 -6.50
C GLY A 79 -3.53 -8.02 -5.15
N TRP A 80 -4.58 -7.93 -4.32
CA TRP A 80 -4.43 -7.49 -2.92
C TRP A 80 -3.50 -8.40 -2.10
N GLY A 81 -3.52 -9.71 -2.37
CA GLY A 81 -2.58 -10.67 -1.81
C GLY A 81 -1.14 -10.36 -2.16
N GLN A 82 -0.85 -10.22 -3.45
CA GLN A 82 0.49 -9.92 -3.98
C GLN A 82 1.00 -8.56 -3.50
N ALA A 83 0.16 -7.53 -3.56
CA ALA A 83 0.49 -6.18 -3.09
C ALA A 83 0.87 -6.16 -1.60
N ARG A 84 0.33 -7.07 -0.77
CA ARG A 84 0.66 -7.16 0.66
C ARG A 84 2.05 -7.75 0.94
N GLU A 85 2.59 -8.60 0.08
CA GLU A 85 3.85 -9.31 0.31
C GLU A 85 5.08 -8.44 0.04
N LEU A 86 5.05 -7.65 -1.04
CA LEU A 86 6.14 -6.77 -1.46
C LEU A 86 6.55 -5.70 -0.42
N PRO A 87 5.62 -4.94 0.18
CA PRO A 87 5.99 -3.91 1.14
C PRO A 87 6.48 -4.52 2.47
N GLN A 88 6.18 -5.78 2.78
CA GLN A 88 6.81 -6.45 3.92
C GLN A 88 8.31 -6.66 3.69
N GLN A 89 8.72 -6.97 2.46
CA GLN A 89 10.13 -7.09 2.09
C GLN A 89 10.84 -5.74 2.12
N VAL A 90 10.17 -4.68 1.62
CA VAL A 90 10.69 -3.31 1.70
C VAL A 90 10.86 -2.87 3.14
N LEU A 91 9.83 -3.01 3.98
CA LEU A 91 9.92 -2.64 5.40
C LEU A 91 11.04 -3.37 6.13
N ALA A 92 11.26 -4.66 5.83
CA ALA A 92 12.36 -5.42 6.41
C ALA A 92 13.73 -4.92 5.96
N ARG A 93 13.85 -4.59 4.67
CA ARG A 93 15.08 -4.03 4.10
C ARG A 93 15.42 -2.68 4.71
N GLU A 94 14.42 -1.83 4.95
CA GLU A 94 14.57 -0.50 5.52
C GLU A 94 14.58 -0.49 7.07
N GLY A 95 14.45 -1.65 7.73
CA GLY A 95 14.42 -1.75 9.19
C GLY A 95 13.18 -1.13 9.83
N ALA A 96 12.08 -1.03 9.08
CA ALA A 96 10.79 -0.48 9.48
C ALA A 96 9.72 -1.55 9.73
N ASP A 97 10.13 -2.80 9.92
CA ASP A 97 9.24 -3.92 10.24
C ASP A 97 8.41 -3.66 11.50
N GLY A 98 7.14 -4.09 11.45
CA GLY A 98 6.25 -4.04 12.60
C GLY A 98 5.72 -2.65 12.96
N MET A 99 5.98 -1.64 12.14
CA MET A 99 5.35 -0.33 12.27
C MET A 99 3.82 -0.46 12.18
N PRO A 100 3.06 0.21 13.08
CA PRO A 100 1.61 0.15 13.04
C PRO A 100 1.07 0.85 11.78
N PRO A 101 -0.17 0.54 11.38
CA PRO A 101 -0.83 1.30 10.32
C PRO A 101 -0.88 2.80 10.66
N PRO A 102 -0.73 3.69 9.66
CA PRO A 102 -0.76 5.14 9.88
C PRO A 102 -2.04 5.63 10.57
N ASP A 103 -1.91 6.70 11.37
CA ASP A 103 -3.04 7.49 11.84
C ASP A 103 -3.31 8.59 10.81
N ILE A 104 -4.56 8.75 10.36
CA ILE A 104 -4.93 9.75 9.36
C ILE A 104 -6.03 10.67 9.87
N CYS A 105 -6.12 11.87 9.29
CA CYS A 105 -7.17 12.84 9.55
C CYS A 105 -7.90 13.16 8.24
N VAL A 106 -9.17 12.80 8.14
CA VAL A 106 -10.01 13.08 6.98
C VAL A 106 -10.64 14.47 7.13
N ILE A 107 -10.34 15.37 6.20
CA ILE A 107 -10.94 16.71 6.15
C ILE A 107 -12.15 16.65 5.20
N ARG A 108 -13.35 16.98 5.71
CA ARG A 108 -14.63 16.97 4.97
C ARG A 108 -15.18 18.38 4.79
#